data_AF-A0A7Y8KWV0-F1
#
_entry.id   AF-A0A7Y8KWV0-F1
#
_cell.length_a   1.000
_cell.length_b   1.000
_cell.length_c   1.000
_cell.angle_alpha   90.00
_cell.angle_beta   90.00
_cell.angle_gamma   90.00
#
_symmetry.space_group_name_H-M   'P 1'
#
loop_
_entity.id
_entity.type
_entity.pdbx_description
1 polymer ?
#
loop_
_entity_poly.entity_id
_entity_poly.type
_entity_poly.pdbx_seq_one_letter_code
_entity_poly.pdbx_strand_id
1 'polypeptide(L)' 'MSTNSSSSSGVSFLSLLGLLFIGLKLTGFIDWSWWWVLAPFYVGLFLVIAVIAFVIAINK' A
#
# COMPACT_ATOMS: atom_id res chain seq x y z
N MET A 1 18.37 23.64 -23.53
CA MET A 1 17.56 22.44 -23.78
C MET A 1 16.61 22.30 -22.61
N SER A 2 15.31 22.47 -22.83
CA SER A 2 14.30 22.38 -21.77
C SER A 2 13.86 20.92 -21.62
N THR A 3 14.40 20.25 -20.61
CA THR A 3 13.98 18.89 -20.25
C THR A 3 12.62 18.99 -19.55
N ASN A 4 11.53 18.97 -20.32
CA ASN A 4 10.20 18.79 -19.76
C ASN A 4 10.09 17.36 -19.22
N SER A 5 10.45 17.18 -17.95
CA SER A 5 10.12 15.98 -17.19
C SER A 5 8.63 16.04 -16.85
N SER A 6 7.81 15.53 -17.76
CA SER A 6 6.39 15.26 -17.52
C SER A 6 6.30 14.23 -16.39
N SER A 7 6.23 14.70 -15.15
CA SER A 7 6.02 13.86 -13.97
C SER A 7 4.61 13.29 -14.03
N SER A 8 4.47 12.10 -14.62
CA SER A 8 3.24 11.32 -14.55
C SER A 8 3.10 10.79 -13.11
N SER A 9 2.43 11.58 -12.27
CA SER A 9 1.96 11.18 -10.96
C SER A 9 0.81 10.17 -11.13
N GLY A 10 1.16 8.94 -11.51
CA GLY A 10 0.23 7.83 -11.57
C GLY A 10 -0.23 7.47 -10.16
N VAL A 11 -1.55 7.46 -9.95
CA VAL A 11 -2.14 6.95 -8.71
C VAL A 11 -1.71 5.48 -8.58
N SER A 12 -1.04 5.15 -7.48
CA SER A 12 -0.60 3.76 -7.27
C SER A 12 -1.80 2.85 -7.10
N PHE A 13 -1.81 1.72 -7.81
CA PHE A 13 -2.87 0.71 -7.76
C PHE A 13 -3.22 0.29 -6.32
N LEU A 14 -2.22 0.27 -5.43
CA LEU A 14 -2.39 0.00 -4.00
C LEU A 14 -3.36 0.98 -3.30
N SER A 15 -3.36 2.25 -3.70
CA SER A 15 -4.25 3.27 -3.11
C SER A 15 -5.69 3.06 -3.56
N LEU A 16 -5.90 2.75 -4.86
CA LEU A 16 -7.22 2.39 -5.40
C LEU A 16 -7.76 1.10 -4.77
N LEU A 17 -6.91 0.07 -4.62
CA LEU A 17 -7.29 -1.19 -3.99
C LEU A 17 -7.63 -0.99 -2.51
N GLY A 18 -6.86 -0.16 -1.79
CA GLY A 18 -7.17 0.23 -0.41
C GLY A 18 -8.51 0.94 -0.27
N LEU A 19 -8.80 1.89 -1.17
CA LEU A 19 -10.09 2.60 -1.19
C LEU A 19 -11.26 1.68 -1.53
N LEU A 20 -11.07 0.74 -2.48
CA LEU A 20 -12.07 -0.26 -2.87
C LEU A 20 -12.45 -1.17 -1.68
N PHE A 21 -11.47 -1.67 -0.94
CA PHE A 21 -11.71 -2.49 0.25
C PHE A 21 -12.45 -1.72 1.35
N ILE A 22 -12.10 -0.44 1.57
CA ILE A 22 -12.84 0.45 2.49
C ILE A 22 -14.30 0.62 2.03
N GLY A 23 -14.50 0.84 0.73
CA GLY A 23 -15.83 1.02 0.14
C GLY A 23 -16.72 -0.22 0.27
N LEU A 24 -16.18 -1.42 0.01
CA LEU A 24 -16.91 -2.68 0.17
C LEU A 24 -17.28 -2.97 1.64
N LYS A 25 -16.40 -2.59 2.58
CA LYS A 25 -16.68 -2.71 4.03
C LYS A 25 -17.82 -1.80 4.48
N LEU A 26 -17.87 -0.56 3.97
CA LEU A 26 -18.92 0.42 4.29
C LEU A 26 -20.27 0.08 3.63
N THR A 27 -20.23 -0.52 2.43
CA THR A 27 -21.44 -0.96 1.71
C THR A 27 -22.02 -2.28 2.24
N GLY A 28 -21.42 -2.86 3.29
CA GLY A 28 -21.97 -4.03 3.99
C GLY A 28 -21.83 -5.36 3.24
N PHE A 29 -21.07 -5.40 2.13
CA PHE A 29 -20.80 -6.66 1.41
C PHE A 29 -19.85 -7.59 2.17
N ILE A 30 -19.11 -7.07 3.17
CA ILE A 30 -18.11 -7.84 3.94
C ILE A 30 -18.29 -7.62 5.45
N ASP A 31 -18.73 -8.66 6.15
CA ASP A 31 -18.85 -8.66 7.63
C ASP A 31 -17.50 -8.72 8.35
N TRP A 32 -16.45 -9.11 7.64
CA TRP A 32 -15.14 -9.45 8.21
C TRP A 32 -14.42 -8.34 8.98
N SER A 33 -13.57 -8.70 9.93
CA SER A 33 -12.87 -7.74 10.79
C SER A 33 -12.08 -6.66 10.00
N TRP A 34 -12.08 -5.43 10.53
CA TRP A 34 -11.34 -4.29 9.97
C TRP A 34 -9.85 -4.58 9.72
N TRP A 35 -9.26 -5.47 10.52
CA TRP A 35 -7.91 -5.98 10.34
C TRP A 35 -7.65 -6.56 8.93
N TRP A 36 -8.64 -7.25 8.34
CA TRP A 36 -8.49 -7.79 6.99
C TRP A 36 -8.77 -6.76 5.88
N VAL A 37 -9.56 -5.73 6.17
CA VAL A 37 -9.76 -4.60 5.23
C VAL A 37 -8.49 -3.78 5.08
N LEU A 38 -7.71 -3.65 6.15
CA LEU A 38 -6.40 -3.02 6.13
C LEU A 38 -5.26 -3.97 5.70
N ALA A 39 -5.55 -5.25 5.38
CA ALA A 39 -4.55 -6.20 4.86
C ALA A 39 -3.67 -5.64 3.73
N PRO A 40 -4.20 -4.98 2.67
CA PRO A 40 -3.36 -4.35 1.65
C PRO A 40 -2.39 -3.28 2.21
N PHE A 41 -2.77 -2.60 3.30
CA PHE A 41 -1.91 -1.63 3.99
C PHE A 41 -0.85 -2.33 4.86
N TYR A 42 -1.22 -3.40 5.56
CA TYR A 42 -0.29 -4.21 6.33
C TYR A 42 0.76 -4.89 5.45
N VAL A 43 0.40 -5.37 4.25
CA VAL A 43 1.36 -5.95 3.31
C VAL A 43 2.42 -4.93 2.90
N GLY A 44 2.02 -3.69 2.57
CA GLY A 44 2.97 -2.62 2.26
C GLY A 44 3.88 -2.29 3.43
N LEU A 45 3.31 -2.17 4.63
CA LEU A 45 4.05 -1.84 5.86
C LEU A 45 5.02 -2.96 6.28
N PHE A 46 4.59 -4.23 6.21
CA PHE A 46 5.45 -5.38 6.47
C PHE A 46 6.60 -5.47 5.48
N LEU A 47 6.36 -5.20 4.20
CA LEU A 47 7.40 -5.24 3.17
C LEU A 47 8.47 -4.19 3.46
N VAL A 48 8.08 -2.96 3.80
CA VAL A 48 9.03 -1.89 4.18
C VAL A 48 9.83 -2.28 5.43
N ILE A 49 9.18 -2.77 6.47
CA ILE A 49 9.85 -3.21 7.70
C ILE A 49 10.82 -4.35 7.42
N ALA A 50 10.42 -5.34 6.61
CA ALA A 50 11.26 -6.46 6.22
C ALA A 50 12.49 -6.00 5.45
N VAL A 51 12.34 -5.06 4.51
CA VAL A 51 13.47 -4.48 3.76
C VAL A 51 14.43 -3.74 4.70
N ILE A 52 13.92 -2.91 5.62
CA ILE A 52 14.75 -2.18 6.59
C ILE A 52 15.50 -3.17 7.49
N ALA A 53 14.81 -4.17 8.04
CA ALA A 53 15.42 -5.20 8.88
C ALA A 53 16.50 -5.99 8.12
N PHE A 54 16.23 -6.34 6.86
CA PHE A 54 17.19 -7.02 5.99
C PHE A 54 18.44 -6.15 5.78
N VAL A 55 18.30 -4.88 5.41
CA VAL A 55 19.41 -3.94 5.22
C VAL A 55 20.27 -3.80 6.49
N ILE A 56 19.64 -3.68 7.66
CA ILE A 56 20.34 -3.61 8.94
C ILE A 56 21.12 -4.91 9.21
N ALA A 57 20.55 -6.07 8.87
CA ALA A 57 21.20 -7.35 9.05
C ALA A 57 22.40 -7.56 8.12
N ILE A 58 22.42 -7.01 6.91
CA ILE A 58 23.58 -7.10 5.99
C ILE A 58 24.69 -6.10 6.36
N ASN A 59 24.31 -4.92 6.88
CA ASN A 59 25.26 -3.87 7.27
C ASN A 59 25.92 -4.12 8.64
N LYS A 60 25.58 -5.21 9.32
CA LYS A 60 26.14 -5.63 10.61
C LYS A 60 27.02 -6.85 10.43
#